data_AF-A0A0B5AXU6-F1
#
_entry.id   AF-A0A0B5AXU6-F1
#
_cell.length_a   1.000
_cell.length_b   1.000
_cell.length_c   1.000
_cell.angle_alpha   90.00
_cell.angle_beta   90.00
_cell.angle_gamma   90.00
#
_symmetry.space_group_name_H-M   'P 1'
#
loop_
_entity.id
_entity.type
_entity.pdbx_description
1 polymer ?
#
loop_
_entity_poly.entity_id
_entity_poly.type
_entity_poly.pdbx_seq_one_letter_code
_entity_poly.pdbx_strand_id
1 'polypeptide(L)' 'MKRRNTQAFTFLAWASFALALGMMLIGIYTLKETLSVKGYYLMGTFFLVMSSFVLQKVVRDNVEDDERERRLNPPSKEDK' A
#
# COMPACT_ATOMS: atom_id res chain seq x y z
N MET A 1 8.13 -22.68 2.47
CA MET A 1 7.87 -21.25 2.78
C MET A 1 6.58 -21.15 3.58
N LYS A 2 6.63 -20.76 4.86
CA LYS A 2 5.41 -20.55 5.68
C LYS A 2 4.73 -19.26 5.21
N ARG A 3 3.49 -19.33 4.71
CA ARG A 3 2.76 -18.13 4.30
C ARG A 3 2.48 -17.26 5.55
N ARG A 4 2.92 -16.00 5.53
CA ARG A 4 2.74 -15.05 6.64
C ARG A 4 1.27 -14.64 6.82
N ASN A 5 0.50 -14.63 5.72
CA ASN A 5 -0.91 -14.25 5.71
C ASN A 5 -1.79 -15.44 5.31
N THR A 6 -2.91 -15.63 6.03
CA THR A 6 -3.97 -16.56 5.65
C THR A 6 -4.82 -15.95 4.53
N GLN A 7 -5.55 -16.81 3.80
CA GLN A 7 -6.44 -16.36 2.71
C GLN A 7 -7.47 -15.33 3.19
N ALA A 8 -7.95 -15.45 4.43
CA ALA A 8 -8.90 -14.51 5.03
C ALA A 8 -8.34 -13.09 5.15
N PHE A 9 -7.08 -12.93 5.60
CA PHE A 9 -6.46 -11.60 5.70
C PHE A 9 -6.20 -10.98 4.33
N THR A 10 -5.82 -11.79 3.33
CA THR A 10 -5.69 -11.31 1.95
C THR A 10 -7.03 -10.82 1.41
N PHE A 11 -8.10 -11.60 1.61
CA PHE A 11 -9.44 -11.18 1.21
C PHE A 11 -9.89 -9.88 1.88
N LEU A 12 -9.71 -9.77 3.20
CA LEU A 12 -10.06 -8.57 3.96
C LEU A 12 -9.34 -7.32 3.45
N ALA A 13 -8.04 -7.43 3.13
CA ALA A 13 -7.26 -6.31 2.62
C ALA A 13 -7.76 -5.83 1.24
N TRP A 14 -8.10 -6.75 0.34
CA TRP A 14 -8.65 -6.39 -0.97
C TRP A 14 -10.07 -5.83 -0.86
N ALA A 15 -10.90 -6.41 0.01
CA ALA A 15 -12.25 -5.94 0.25
C ALA A 15 -12.28 -4.53 0.85
N SER A 16 -11.42 -4.24 1.84
CA SER A 16 -11.34 -2.90 2.45
C SER A 16 -10.84 -1.85 1.46
N PHE A 17 -9.84 -2.19 0.63
CA PHE A 17 -9.37 -1.29 -0.42
C PHE A 17 -10.45 -0.99 -1.46
N ALA A 18 -11.15 -2.03 -1.96
CA ALA A 18 -12.23 -1.86 -2.92
C ALA A 18 -13.39 -1.03 -2.33
N LEU A 19 -13.74 -1.26 -1.07
CA LEU A 19 -14.77 -0.50 -0.37
C LEU A 19 -14.38 0.97 -0.22
N ALA A 20 -13.15 1.27 0.22
CA ALA A 20 -12.65 2.63 0.39
C ALA A 20 -12.60 3.38 -0.95
N LEU A 21 -12.07 2.75 -2.00
CA LEU A 21 -12.02 3.34 -3.34
C LEU A 21 -13.43 3.56 -3.90
N GLY A 22 -14.32 2.58 -3.72
CA GLY A 22 -15.72 2.68 -4.14
C GLY A 22 -16.44 3.84 -3.44
N MET A 23 -16.29 3.97 -2.12
CA MET A 23 -16.85 5.10 -1.36
C MET A 23 -16.34 6.45 -1.86
N MET A 24 -15.03 6.56 -2.17
CA MET A 24 -14.46 7.79 -2.73
C MET A 24 -15.08 8.14 -4.09
N LEU A 25 -15.20 7.17 -4.99
CA LEU A 25 -15.81 7.37 -6.31
C LEU A 25 -17.29 7.76 -6.22
N ILE A 26 -18.05 7.12 -5.31
CA ILE A 26 -19.45 7.48 -5.04
C ILE A 26 -19.55 8.92 -4.50
N GLY A 27 -18.64 9.32 -3.62
CA GLY A 27 -18.54 10.69 -3.11
C GLY A 27 -18.33 11.71 -4.23
N ILE A 28 -17.37 11.46 -5.12
CA ILE A 28 -17.09 12.33 -6.28
C ILE A 28 -18.29 12.38 -7.25
N TYR A 29 -18.96 11.24 -7.47
CA TYR A 29 -20.12 11.18 -8.36
C TYR A 29 -21.28 12.02 -7.82
N THR A 30 -21.57 11.88 -6.52
CA THR A 30 -22.69 12.57 -5.83
C THR A 30 -22.44 14.07 -5.66
N LEU A 31 -21.17 14.51 -5.67
CA LEU A 31 -20.80 15.91 -5.54
C LEU A 31 -21.44 16.75 -6.66
N LYS A 32 -22.13 17.83 -6.31
CA LYS A 32 -22.81 18.72 -7.28
C LYS A 32 -21.92 19.90 -7.68
N GLU A 33 -20.75 19.58 -8.20
CA GLU A 33 -19.74 20.57 -8.59
C GLU A 33 -19.39 20.48 -10.07
N THR A 34 -18.71 21.51 -10.57
CA THR A 34 -18.22 21.57 -11.95
C THR A 34 -17.29 20.40 -12.28
N LEU A 35 -17.24 20.01 -13.55
CA LEU A 35 -16.43 18.87 -14.01
C LEU A 35 -14.94 19.05 -13.69
N SER A 36 -14.44 20.29 -13.75
CA SER A 36 -13.06 20.62 -13.42
C SER A 36 -12.70 20.29 -11.96
N VAL A 37 -13.59 20.60 -11.03
CA VAL A 37 -13.40 20.31 -9.59
C VAL A 37 -13.46 18.81 -9.33
N LYS A 38 -14.41 18.09 -9.96
CA LYS A 38 -14.47 16.62 -9.87
C LYS A 38 -13.20 15.96 -10.42
N GLY A 39 -12.70 16.47 -11.55
CA GLY A 39 -11.46 16.00 -12.17
C GLY A 39 -10.25 16.17 -11.24
N TYR A 40 -10.14 17.32 -10.56
CA TYR A 40 -9.09 17.56 -9.58
C TYR A 40 -9.08 16.51 -8.44
N TYR A 41 -10.25 16.24 -7.84
CA TYR A 41 -10.37 15.23 -6.79
C TYR A 41 -10.07 13.82 -7.29
N LEU A 42 -10.50 13.49 -8.51
CA LEU A 42 -10.23 12.18 -9.11
C LEU A 42 -8.73 11.99 -9.32
N MET A 43 -8.05 12.97 -9.91
CA MET A 43 -6.59 12.93 -10.14
C MET A 43 -5.82 12.82 -8.83
N GLY A 44 -6.19 13.61 -7.81
CA GLY A 44 -5.58 13.52 -6.48
C GLY A 44 -5.76 12.13 -5.85
N THR A 45 -6.96 11.55 -5.97
CA THR A 45 -7.25 10.19 -5.47
C THR A 45 -6.36 9.16 -6.16
N PHE A 46 -6.28 9.16 -7.49
CA PHE A 46 -5.45 8.22 -8.23
C PHE A 46 -3.96 8.38 -7.90
N PHE A 47 -3.47 9.61 -7.83
CA PHE A 47 -2.07 9.88 -7.51
C PHE A 47 -1.72 9.40 -6.09
N LEU A 48 -2.58 9.67 -5.11
CA LEU A 48 -2.39 9.23 -3.73
C LEU A 48 -2.40 7.70 -3.59
N VAL A 49 -3.33 7.02 -4.28
CA VAL A 49 -3.41 5.56 -4.30
C VAL A 49 -2.14 4.96 -4.92
N MET A 50 -1.71 5.46 -6.08
CA MET A 50 -0.50 4.99 -6.74
C MET A 50 0.76 5.23 -5.90
N SER A 51 0.88 6.42 -5.31
CA SER A 51 1.99 6.76 -4.40
C SER A 51 2.02 5.82 -3.19
N SER A 52 0.87 5.52 -2.60
CA SER A 52 0.76 4.60 -1.46
C SER A 52 1.24 3.19 -1.83
N PHE A 53 0.88 2.66 -3.01
CA PHE A 53 1.36 1.35 -3.46
C PHE A 53 2.86 1.32 -3.71
N VAL A 54 3.43 2.38 -4.30
CA VAL A 54 4.88 2.49 -4.50
C VAL A 54 5.59 2.54 -3.16
N LEU A 55 5.11 3.37 -2.23
CA LEU A 55 5.66 3.48 -0.87
C LEU A 55 5.63 2.12 -0.15
N GLN A 56 4.52 1.39 -0.22
CA GLN A 56 4.39 0.05 0.36
C GLN A 56 5.42 -0.95 -0.20
N LYS A 57 5.68 -0.89 -1.52
CA LYS A 57 6.72 -1.72 -2.16
C LYS A 57 8.11 -1.33 -1.64
N VAL A 58 8.46 -0.06 -1.71
CA VAL A 58 9.79 0.43 -1.27
C VAL A 58 10.06 0.08 0.20
N VAL A 59 9.08 0.29 1.08
CA VAL A 59 9.23 -0.07 2.50
C VAL A 59 9.42 -1.58 2.68
N ARG A 60 8.69 -2.40 1.93
CA ARG A 60 8.84 -3.86 1.98
C ARG A 60 10.20 -4.30 1.45
N ASP A 61 10.63 -3.74 0.33
CA ASP A 61 11.89 -4.08 -0.31
C ASP A 61 13.07 -3.73 0.60
N ASN A 62 13.05 -2.57 1.26
CA ASN A 62 14.05 -2.18 2.26
C ASN A 62 14.15 -3.19 3.42
N VAL A 63 13.02 -3.70 3.91
CA VAL A 63 13.01 -4.72 4.98
C VAL A 63 13.61 -6.04 4.50
N GLU A 64 13.30 -6.46 3.26
CA GLU A 64 13.87 -7.66 2.66
C GLU A 64 15.39 -7.52 2.42
N ASP A 65 15.85 -6.33 2.03
CA ASP A 65 17.27 -6.00 1.84
C ASP A 65 18.06 -5.99 3.17
N ASP A 66 17.52 -5.36 4.22
CA ASP A 66 18.13 -5.37 5.57
C ASP A 66 18.26 -6.80 6.11
N GLU A 67 17.21 -7.62 5.95
CA GLU A 67 17.24 -9.03 6.34
C GLU A 67 18.30 -9.81 5.54
N ARG A 68 18.47 -9.49 4.26
CA ARG A 68 19.46 -10.12 3.38
C ARG A 68 20.87 -9.71 3.77
N GLU A 69 21.13 -8.44 4.08
CA GLU A 69 22.42 -7.94 4.54
C GLU A 69 22.85 -8.64 5.83
N ARG A 70 21.96 -8.72 6.84
CA ARG A 70 22.23 -9.42 8.10
C ARG A 70 22.55 -10.91 7.93
N ARG A 71 21.99 -11.55 6.91
CA ARG A 71 22.30 -12.96 6.59
C ARG A 71 23.67 -13.12 5.94
N LEU A 72 24.08 -12.16 5.10
CA LEU A 72 25.35 -12.17 4.40
C LEU A 72 26.51 -11.76 5.31
N ASN A 73 26.28 -10.81 6.21
CA ASN A 73 27.24 -10.36 7.21
C ASN A 73 26.71 -10.65 8.63
N PRO A 74 26.71 -11.92 9.06
CA PRO A 74 26.26 -12.27 10.41
C PRO A 74 27.17 -11.58 11.44
N PRO A 75 26.62 -11.06 12.56
CA PRO A 75 27.43 -10.43 13.59
C PRO A 75 28.49 -11.40 14.08
N SER A 76 29.76 -10.95 14.04
CA SER A 76 30.90 -11.66 14.62
C SER A 76 30.59 -12.01 16.08
N LYS A 77 30.92 -13.23 16.51
CA LYS A 77 30.70 -13.67 17.89
C LYS A 77 31.60 -12.98 18.92
N GLU A 78 32.45 -12.06 18.50
CA GLU A 78 33.43 -11.37 19.36
C GLU A 78 32.85 -10.20 20.18
N ASP A 79 31.62 -9.74 19.90
CA ASP A 79 30.96 -8.68 20.67
C ASP A 79 30.09 -9.22 21.84
N LYS A 80 30.56 -10.25 22.55
CA LYS A 80 29.94 -10.73 23.81
C LYS A 80 30.90 -10.71 24.98
#